data_AF-A0A969F844-F1
#
_entry.id   AF-A0A969F844-F1
#
_cell.length_a   1.000
_cell.length_b   1.000
_cell.length_c   1.000
_cell.angle_alpha   90.00
_cell.angle_beta   90.00
_cell.angle_gamma   90.00
#
_symmetry.space_group_name_H-M   'P 1'
#
loop_
_entity.id
_entity.type
_entity.pdbx_description
1 polymer ?
#
loop_
_entity_poly.entity_id
_entity_poly.type
_entity_poly.pdbx_seq_one_letter_code
_entity_poly.pdbx_strand_id
1 'polypeptide(L)'
;MIRRAIIVGIIGGVVLSLAALYPIAGLLAPLWLEGWVRPAPDDLTHGILLMVSAALAVPTFLLIGFVAARPSRGWREGAKAGMVAGLAAAGLCYFTIILPVNTLVAFGTIGAAMDLLADSFMPPPYVLRNYVISFENAAFQGEILLLVAACFWGAQGAWVGWRRRKEPRPARPSLFALIQQDQPPKQYFAGDETAVWMGILVGLVVAVLTAVTLSGWSYLVYSDWPELMSALQESHSGIIASGSLGGVAGLLSPLLGIAFIVFGAAVIALVKNPPNWFRARFGGVVVAGIAISLGLHAVALRLFYFNLGLSPFWVLRERAHVVDPQTLADIASFMDAIEMGFSDPAFVLGAVLTIPWVVLLSALLVGVIVGGLQAIIYVPALSMMHKRPVDKAFMAHRHLKNNPNDILPGVYTLFTKDERAYDVLAQVAVRTWKRHPEHSRFSAAYHTLGTSKQEAEYAATIADLSQTLGANRQWRWALDFAGAYSTLHQVMCARSLEQILKIDPPPEQHTSSLPPLVVKSQQRIGRIVLELKKVERTDDLPTKLIFLENALSAITSRRYL
;
A
#
# COMPACT_ATOMS: atom_id res chain seq x y z
N MET A 1 5.02 -6.01 5.91
CA MET A 1 5.19 -4.93 6.92
C MET A 1 4.00 -3.98 6.89
N ILE A 2 3.76 -3.28 5.79
CA ILE A 2 2.68 -2.31 5.57
C ILE A 2 1.31 -2.94 5.77
N ARG A 3 1.04 -4.14 5.24
CA ARG A 3 -0.27 -4.80 5.45
C ARG A 3 -0.54 -5.05 6.93
N ARG A 4 0.48 -5.53 7.65
CA ARG A 4 0.41 -5.73 9.10
C ARG A 4 0.21 -4.41 9.82
N ALA A 5 0.91 -3.35 9.41
CA ALA A 5 0.73 -2.03 10.00
C ALA A 5 -0.71 -1.53 9.87
N ILE A 6 -1.33 -1.65 8.68
CA ILE A 6 -2.74 -1.31 8.47
C ILE A 6 -3.64 -2.12 9.41
N ILE A 7 -3.47 -3.45 9.47
CA ILE A 7 -4.28 -4.32 10.33
C ILE A 7 -4.13 -3.95 11.80
N VAL A 8 -2.90 -3.74 12.27
CA VAL A 8 -2.62 -3.33 13.65
C VAL A 8 -3.23 -1.96 13.95
N GLY A 9 -3.16 -1.02 13.00
CA GLY A 9 -3.78 0.29 13.11
C GLY A 9 -5.31 0.22 13.19
N ILE A 10 -5.95 -0.60 12.35
CA ILE A 10 -7.41 -0.79 12.39
C ILE A 10 -7.84 -1.43 13.72
N ILE A 11 -7.19 -2.51 14.15
CA ILE A 11 -7.51 -3.18 15.42
C ILE A 11 -7.29 -2.21 16.58
N GLY A 12 -6.15 -1.51 16.60
CA GLY A 12 -5.84 -0.52 17.62
C GLY A 12 -6.84 0.62 17.66
N GLY A 13 -7.23 1.14 16.49
CA GLY A 13 -8.28 2.14 16.36
C GLY A 13 -9.61 1.66 16.93
N VAL A 14 -10.05 0.43 16.59
CA VAL A 14 -11.33 -0.11 17.07
C VAL A 14 -11.32 -0.24 18.60
N VAL A 15 -10.22 -0.74 19.17
CA VAL A 15 -10.08 -0.84 20.63
C VAL A 15 -10.10 0.54 21.29
N LEU A 16 -9.42 1.54 20.70
CA LEU A 16 -9.46 2.92 21.20
C LEU A 16 -10.87 3.52 21.13
N SER A 17 -11.58 3.34 20.01
CA SER A 17 -12.95 3.78 19.82
C SER A 17 -13.90 3.18 20.85
N LEU A 18 -13.84 1.85 21.04
CA LEU A 18 -14.68 1.16 22.03
C LEU A 18 -14.34 1.60 23.46
N ALA A 19 -13.05 1.75 23.77
CA ALA A 19 -12.61 2.19 25.09
C ALA A 19 -13.05 3.63 25.41
N ALA A 20 -13.19 4.49 24.39
CA ALA A 20 -13.63 5.87 24.53
C ALA A 20 -15.16 6.02 24.70
N LEU A 21 -15.98 5.05 24.30
CA LEU A 21 -17.44 5.14 24.38
C LEU A 21 -17.93 5.45 25.81
N TYR A 22 -17.40 4.75 26.81
CA TYR A 22 -17.84 4.95 28.18
C TYR A 22 -17.42 6.31 28.77
N PRO A 23 -16.15 6.78 28.64
CA PRO A 23 -15.80 8.14 29.00
C PRO A 23 -16.66 9.21 28.30
N ILE A 24 -16.99 9.02 27.01
CA ILE A 24 -17.87 9.94 26.30
C ILE A 24 -19.26 9.94 26.93
N ALA A 25 -19.89 8.78 27.13
CA ALA A 25 -21.23 8.69 27.68
C ALA A 25 -21.30 9.03 29.19
N GLY A 26 -20.26 8.73 29.95
CA GLY A 26 -20.25 8.83 31.42
C GLY A 26 -19.69 10.13 31.97
N LEU A 27 -18.76 10.78 31.26
CA LEU A 27 -18.11 12.03 31.70
C LEU A 27 -18.47 13.22 30.84
N LEU A 28 -18.55 13.03 29.52
CA LEU A 28 -18.65 14.14 28.57
C LEU A 28 -20.09 14.47 28.18
N ALA A 29 -20.92 13.46 27.91
CA ALA A 29 -22.33 13.63 27.57
C ALA A 29 -23.12 14.46 28.61
N PRO A 30 -22.92 14.29 29.94
CA PRO A 30 -23.59 15.15 30.94
C PRO A 30 -23.26 16.64 30.83
N LEU A 31 -22.15 17.00 30.18
CA LEU A 31 -21.74 18.41 30.02
C LEU A 31 -22.43 19.09 28.83
N TRP A 32 -22.98 18.31 27.89
CA TRP A 32 -23.47 18.83 26.60
C TRP A 32 -24.91 18.46 26.28
N LEU A 33 -25.41 17.39 26.89
CA LEU A 33 -26.77 16.90 26.69
C LEU A 33 -27.56 17.10 27.98
N GLU A 34 -28.42 18.10 27.97
CA GLU A 34 -29.33 18.36 29.08
C GLU A 34 -30.26 17.16 29.31
N GLY A 35 -30.51 16.81 30.56
CA GLY A 35 -31.31 15.62 30.93
C GLY A 35 -30.61 14.27 30.74
N TRP A 36 -29.35 14.22 30.27
CA TRP A 36 -28.63 12.96 30.14
C TRP A 36 -28.29 12.35 31.51
N VAL A 37 -28.73 11.11 31.72
CA VAL A 37 -28.39 10.32 32.91
C VAL A 37 -27.26 9.37 32.57
N ARG A 38 -26.18 9.41 33.36
CA ARG A 38 -25.02 8.51 33.15
C ARG A 38 -25.45 7.04 33.21
N PRO A 39 -24.89 6.15 32.35
CA PRO A 39 -25.30 4.74 32.29
C PRO A 39 -25.07 3.94 33.57
N ALA A 40 -24.05 4.30 34.37
CA ALA A 40 -23.75 3.67 35.66
C ALA A 40 -24.02 4.69 36.77
N PRO A 41 -25.13 4.58 37.51
CA PRO A 41 -25.54 5.60 38.47
C PRO A 41 -24.72 5.57 39.76
N ASP A 42 -24.13 4.44 40.14
CA ASP A 42 -23.30 4.30 41.33
C ASP A 42 -21.82 4.64 41.04
N ASP A 43 -21.19 5.36 41.97
CA ASP A 43 -19.82 5.86 41.79
C ASP A 43 -18.78 4.73 41.69
N LEU A 44 -19.05 3.59 42.33
CA LEU A 44 -18.18 2.41 42.26
C LEU A 44 -18.16 1.82 40.85
N THR A 45 -19.32 1.50 40.27
CA THR A 45 -19.40 0.97 38.90
C THR A 45 -18.91 1.99 37.89
N HIS A 46 -19.19 3.28 38.10
CA HIS A 46 -18.65 4.35 37.26
C HIS A 46 -17.11 4.37 37.26
N GLY A 47 -16.50 4.33 38.46
CA GLY A 47 -15.05 4.28 38.60
C GLY A 47 -14.44 3.02 37.96
N ILE A 48 -15.06 1.85 38.15
CA ILE A 48 -14.60 0.59 37.54
C ILE A 48 -14.64 0.67 36.02
N LEU A 49 -15.74 1.17 35.43
CA LEU A 49 -15.86 1.29 33.98
C LEU A 49 -14.85 2.28 33.38
N LEU A 50 -14.58 3.41 34.05
CA LEU A 50 -13.50 4.32 33.65
C LEU A 50 -12.12 3.66 33.73
N MET A 51 -11.84 2.89 34.80
CA MET A 51 -10.59 2.15 34.94
C MET A 51 -10.43 1.11 33.83
N VAL A 52 -11.49 0.38 33.49
CA VAL A 52 -11.48 -0.59 32.37
C VAL A 52 -11.22 0.12 31.05
N SER A 53 -11.90 1.23 30.77
CA SER A 53 -11.65 2.06 29.59
C SER A 53 -10.19 2.54 29.51
N ALA A 54 -9.63 3.04 30.61
CA ALA A 54 -8.23 3.47 30.65
C ALA A 54 -7.26 2.29 30.47
N ALA A 55 -7.53 1.14 31.10
CA ALA A 55 -6.74 -0.07 30.98
C ALA A 55 -6.73 -0.64 29.56
N LEU A 56 -7.75 -0.38 28.75
CA LEU A 56 -7.78 -0.74 27.33
C LEU A 56 -7.15 0.34 26.45
N ALA A 57 -7.50 1.61 26.66
CA ALA A 57 -7.09 2.71 25.81
C ALA A 57 -5.59 3.01 25.91
N VAL A 58 -5.07 3.14 27.13
CA VAL A 58 -3.68 3.60 27.34
C VAL A 58 -2.66 2.59 26.78
N PRO A 59 -2.73 1.28 27.10
CA PRO A 59 -1.79 0.33 26.51
C PRO A 59 -1.92 0.26 24.98
N THR A 60 -3.15 0.31 24.46
CA THR A 60 -3.37 0.28 23.00
C THR A 60 -2.74 1.48 22.33
N PHE A 61 -3.01 2.69 22.83
CA PHE A 61 -2.42 3.93 22.34
C PHE A 61 -0.89 3.87 22.39
N LEU A 62 -0.31 3.35 23.47
CA LEU A 62 1.14 3.26 23.62
C LEU A 62 1.79 2.16 22.77
N LEU A 63 1.06 1.14 22.30
CA LEU A 63 1.66 -0.04 21.66
C LEU A 63 1.47 -0.14 20.14
N ILE A 64 0.54 0.59 19.53
CA ILE A 64 0.24 0.48 18.07
C ILE A 64 1.52 0.59 17.22
N GLY A 65 2.32 1.64 17.43
CA GLY A 65 3.56 1.88 16.68
C GLY A 65 4.59 0.77 16.89
N PHE A 66 4.74 0.29 18.12
CA PHE A 66 5.66 -0.80 18.46
C PHE A 66 5.27 -2.13 17.79
N VAL A 67 4.00 -2.50 17.89
CA VAL A 67 3.48 -3.77 17.36
C VAL A 67 3.51 -3.79 15.83
N ALA A 68 3.20 -2.65 15.19
CA ALA A 68 3.24 -2.49 13.74
C ALA A 68 4.67 -2.59 13.18
N ALA A 69 5.64 -1.97 13.86
CA ALA A 69 7.04 -1.93 13.42
C ALA A 69 7.87 -3.14 13.86
N ARG A 70 7.29 -4.11 14.58
CA ARG A 70 8.00 -5.33 15.01
C ARG A 70 8.80 -6.00 13.89
N PRO A 71 8.31 -6.20 12.65
CA PRO A 71 9.11 -6.83 11.59
C PRO A 71 10.12 -5.89 10.90
N SER A 72 10.10 -4.59 11.20
CA SER A 72 10.91 -3.58 10.52
C SER A 72 12.35 -3.56 11.04
N ARG A 73 13.31 -3.28 10.16
CA ARG A 73 14.72 -3.08 10.54
C ARG A 73 15.23 -1.75 10.00
N GLY A 74 15.83 -0.96 10.89
CA GLY A 74 16.24 0.41 10.59
C GLY A 74 15.13 1.43 10.83
N TRP A 75 15.55 2.67 11.10
CA TRP A 75 14.67 3.76 11.51
C TRP A 75 13.60 4.09 10.46
N ARG A 76 13.94 4.13 9.17
CA ARG A 76 13.00 4.49 8.09
C ARG A 76 11.88 3.45 7.90
N GLU A 77 12.23 2.16 7.86
CA GLU A 77 11.23 1.08 7.73
C GLU A 77 10.32 1.04 8.96
N GLY A 78 10.89 1.24 10.15
CA GLY A 78 10.16 1.35 11.40
C GLY A 78 9.19 2.53 11.42
N ALA A 79 9.68 3.73 11.09
CA ALA A 79 8.89 4.95 11.02
C ALA A 79 7.72 4.82 10.06
N LYS A 80 7.98 4.27 8.87
CA LYS A 80 6.95 4.02 7.86
C LYS A 80 5.86 3.09 8.36
N ALA A 81 6.23 1.97 8.99
CA ALA A 81 5.26 1.02 9.53
C ALA A 81 4.44 1.65 10.67
N GLY A 82 5.09 2.35 11.58
CA GLY A 82 4.44 3.06 12.69
C GLY A 82 3.47 4.14 12.20
N MET A 83 3.89 4.95 11.23
CA MET A 83 3.07 6.02 10.66
C MET A 83 1.86 5.48 9.89
N VAL A 84 2.00 4.38 9.13
CA VAL A 84 0.86 3.74 8.45
C VAL A 84 -0.16 3.19 9.45
N ALA A 85 0.31 2.51 10.49
CA ALA A 85 -0.58 2.03 11.55
C ALA A 85 -1.24 3.18 12.29
N GLY A 86 -0.48 4.24 12.56
CA GLY A 86 -0.96 5.42 13.23
C GLY A 86 -2.00 6.20 12.43
N LEU A 87 -1.80 6.38 11.13
CA LEU A 87 -2.79 7.01 10.24
C LEU A 87 -4.09 6.19 10.18
N ALA A 88 -3.99 4.86 10.14
CA ALA A 88 -5.18 4.00 10.16
C ALA A 88 -5.93 4.09 11.50
N ALA A 89 -5.22 4.03 12.63
CA ALA A 89 -5.81 4.13 13.96
C ALA A 89 -6.40 5.52 14.22
N ALA A 90 -5.64 6.58 13.94
CA ALA A 90 -6.06 7.97 14.09
C ALA A 90 -7.24 8.31 13.18
N GLY A 91 -7.22 7.84 11.92
CA GLY A 91 -8.35 8.01 11.01
C GLY A 91 -9.63 7.39 11.57
N LEU A 92 -9.55 6.16 12.09
CA LEU A 92 -10.70 5.51 12.71
C LEU A 92 -11.20 6.26 13.96
N CYS A 93 -10.28 6.70 14.83
CA CYS A 93 -10.61 7.51 16.00
C CYS A 93 -11.23 8.86 15.60
N TYR A 94 -10.76 9.45 14.50
CA TYR A 94 -11.32 10.70 13.98
C TYR A 94 -12.79 10.54 13.62
N PHE A 95 -13.13 9.49 12.87
CA PHE A 95 -14.51 9.18 12.51
C PHE A 95 -15.39 8.88 13.72
N THR A 96 -14.91 8.07 14.65
CA THR A 96 -15.77 7.43 15.66
C THR A 96 -15.75 8.11 17.02
N ILE A 97 -14.76 8.97 17.28
CA ILE A 97 -14.60 9.68 18.56
C ILE A 97 -14.56 11.19 18.30
N ILE A 98 -13.54 11.66 17.57
CA ILE A 98 -13.25 13.10 17.51
C ILE A 98 -14.40 13.87 16.84
N LEU A 99 -14.85 13.41 15.67
CA LEU A 99 -15.92 14.08 14.95
C LEU A 99 -17.26 14.02 15.72
N PRO A 100 -17.70 12.87 16.26
CA PRO A 100 -18.87 12.79 17.13
C PRO A 100 -18.80 13.70 18.36
N VAL A 101 -17.67 13.69 19.07
CA VAL A 101 -17.47 14.55 20.26
C VAL A 101 -17.53 16.03 19.86
N ASN A 102 -16.88 16.41 18.76
CA ASN A 102 -16.96 17.76 18.22
C ASN A 102 -18.42 18.18 17.93
N THR A 103 -19.18 17.30 17.28
CA THR A 103 -20.61 17.52 17.02
C THR A 103 -21.39 17.73 18.31
N LEU A 104 -21.17 16.90 19.34
CA LEU A 104 -21.87 17.02 20.63
C LEU A 104 -21.54 18.32 21.35
N VAL A 105 -20.26 18.73 21.37
CA VAL A 105 -19.83 20.02 21.93
C VAL A 105 -20.54 21.18 21.24
N ALA A 106 -20.57 21.16 19.90
CA ALA A 106 -21.23 22.19 19.13
C ALA A 106 -22.75 22.20 19.36
N PHE A 107 -23.39 21.03 19.40
CA PHE A 107 -24.83 20.91 19.67
C PHE A 107 -25.20 21.37 21.08
N GLY A 108 -24.35 21.16 22.08
CA GLY A 108 -24.56 21.68 23.43
C GLY A 108 -24.66 23.22 23.48
N THR A 109 -23.96 23.93 22.59
CA THR A 109 -24.08 25.41 22.48
C THR A 109 -25.43 25.85 21.93
N ILE A 110 -26.07 25.01 21.11
CA ILE A 110 -27.40 25.25 20.57
C ILE A 110 -28.45 24.92 21.63
N GLY A 111 -28.33 23.76 22.28
CA GLY A 111 -29.23 23.28 23.34
C GLY A 111 -29.44 24.31 24.44
N ALA A 112 -28.34 24.87 24.96
CA ALA A 112 -28.38 25.92 25.99
C ALA A 112 -29.07 27.23 25.55
N ALA A 113 -29.33 27.40 24.25
CA ALA A 113 -30.00 28.55 23.67
C ALA A 113 -31.34 28.20 23.00
N MET A 114 -31.82 26.95 23.10
CA MET A 114 -33.08 26.53 22.44
C MET A 114 -34.29 27.30 22.95
N ASP A 115 -34.39 27.55 24.26
CA ASP A 115 -35.47 28.36 24.84
C ASP A 115 -35.47 29.79 24.27
N LEU A 116 -34.29 30.40 24.14
CA LEU A 116 -34.12 31.72 23.51
C LEU A 116 -34.48 31.71 22.02
N LEU A 117 -34.22 30.59 21.34
CA LEU A 117 -34.51 30.40 19.92
C LEU A 117 -36.00 30.15 19.66
N ALA A 118 -36.72 29.49 20.57
CA ALA A 118 -38.16 29.26 20.50
C ALA A 118 -38.97 30.57 20.63
N ASP A 119 -38.50 31.48 21.49
CA ASP A 119 -39.17 32.77 21.76
C ASP A 119 -38.83 33.87 20.73
N SER A 120 -37.82 33.68 19.89
CA SER A 120 -37.32 34.71 18.97
C SER A 120 -37.67 34.43 17.50
N PHE A 121 -38.11 35.47 16.77
CA PHE A 121 -38.32 35.39 15.31
C PHE A 121 -37.00 35.40 14.51
N MET A 122 -35.87 35.72 15.16
CA MET A 122 -34.54 35.65 14.57
C MET A 122 -33.54 35.11 15.59
N PRO A 123 -32.69 34.14 15.21
CA PRO A 123 -31.69 33.61 16.11
C PRO A 123 -30.69 34.71 16.51
N PRO A 124 -30.34 34.85 17.80
CA PRO A 124 -29.33 35.81 18.20
C PRO A 124 -28.00 35.52 17.47
N PRO A 125 -27.38 36.50 16.79
CA PRO A 125 -26.20 36.27 15.96
C PRO A 125 -25.02 35.62 16.70
N TYR A 126 -24.93 35.84 18.02
CA TYR A 126 -23.89 35.26 18.86
C TYR A 126 -24.03 33.74 19.04
N VAL A 127 -25.24 33.17 18.98
CA VAL A 127 -25.46 31.72 19.14
C VAL A 127 -25.00 30.99 17.89
N LEU A 128 -25.38 31.47 16.70
CA LEU A 128 -24.90 30.96 15.42
C LEU A 128 -23.37 31.04 15.34
N ARG A 129 -22.81 32.19 15.73
CA ARG A 129 -21.37 32.40 15.78
C ARG A 129 -20.67 31.41 16.71
N ASN A 130 -21.17 31.22 17.93
CA ASN A 130 -20.57 30.29 18.90
C ASN A 130 -20.63 28.85 18.40
N TYR A 131 -21.74 28.44 17.77
CA TYR A 131 -21.87 27.11 17.15
C TYR A 131 -20.80 26.90 16.07
N VAL A 132 -20.69 27.82 15.11
CA VAL A 132 -19.75 27.73 13.99
C VAL A 132 -18.31 27.69 14.49
N ILE A 133 -17.94 28.61 15.39
CA ILE A 133 -16.60 28.67 15.97
C ILE A 133 -16.27 27.39 16.73
N SER A 134 -17.22 26.87 17.53
CA SER A 134 -17.01 25.65 18.32
C SER A 134 -16.80 24.44 17.41
N PHE A 135 -17.66 24.25 16.42
CA PHE A 135 -17.59 23.12 15.50
C PHE A 135 -16.31 23.14 14.65
N GLU A 136 -15.92 24.30 14.14
CA GLU A 136 -14.75 24.45 13.27
C GLU A 136 -13.42 24.38 14.04
N ASN A 137 -13.35 25.00 15.22
CA ASN A 137 -12.12 25.01 16.01
C ASN A 137 -11.80 23.62 16.59
N ALA A 138 -12.80 22.90 17.10
CA ALA A 138 -12.58 21.56 17.64
C ALA A 138 -12.33 20.53 16.51
N ALA A 139 -12.91 20.70 15.31
CA ALA A 139 -12.53 19.92 14.14
C ALA A 139 -11.05 20.11 13.78
N PHE A 140 -10.57 21.35 13.71
CA PHE A 140 -9.18 21.68 13.40
C PHE A 140 -8.19 21.11 14.42
N GLN A 141 -8.51 21.22 15.71
CA GLN A 141 -7.72 20.59 16.78
C GLN A 141 -7.67 19.07 16.62
N GLY A 142 -8.81 18.46 16.27
CA GLY A 142 -8.93 17.05 15.95
C GLY A 142 -8.03 16.60 14.81
N GLU A 143 -7.97 17.38 13.72
CA GLU A 143 -7.12 17.12 12.55
C GLU A 143 -5.62 17.23 12.89
N ILE A 144 -5.22 18.24 13.68
CA ILE A 144 -3.85 18.37 14.19
C ILE A 144 -3.50 17.17 15.06
N LEU A 145 -4.39 16.77 15.97
CA LEU A 145 -4.17 15.65 16.88
C LEU A 145 -3.98 14.33 16.11
N LEU A 146 -4.69 14.17 14.99
CA LEU A 146 -4.53 13.07 14.04
C LEU A 146 -3.11 13.01 13.46
N LEU A 147 -2.59 14.15 13.02
CA LEU A 147 -1.22 14.27 12.49
C LEU A 147 -0.18 14.00 13.57
N VAL A 148 -0.36 14.59 14.76
CA VAL A 148 0.53 14.40 15.92
C VAL A 148 0.55 12.93 16.34
N ALA A 149 -0.60 12.26 16.39
CA ALA A 149 -0.71 10.85 16.71
C ALA A 149 0.01 9.98 15.66
N ALA A 150 -0.17 10.27 14.37
CA ALA A 150 0.54 9.58 13.29
C ALA A 150 2.07 9.75 13.41
N CYS A 151 2.55 10.95 13.74
CA CYS A 151 3.96 11.21 14.02
C CYS A 151 4.47 10.48 15.27
N PHE A 152 3.68 10.46 16.34
CA PHE A 152 4.00 9.75 17.58
C PHE A 152 4.19 8.26 17.34
N TRP A 153 3.25 7.60 16.66
CA TRP A 153 3.38 6.19 16.29
C TRP A 153 4.49 5.93 15.27
N GLY A 154 4.75 6.89 14.37
CA GLY A 154 5.93 6.90 13.52
C GLY A 154 7.23 6.88 14.34
N ALA A 155 7.36 7.73 15.36
CA ALA A 155 8.53 7.77 16.23
C ALA A 155 8.72 6.46 17.02
N GLN A 156 7.63 5.90 17.57
CA GLN A 156 7.66 4.57 18.21
C GLN A 156 8.14 3.49 17.24
N GLY A 157 7.62 3.50 16.01
CA GLY A 157 8.03 2.56 14.99
C GLY A 157 9.51 2.71 14.62
N ALA A 158 9.98 3.96 14.49
CA ALA A 158 11.37 4.29 14.20
C ALA A 158 12.31 3.74 15.28
N TRP A 159 11.93 3.88 16.55
CA TRP A 159 12.67 3.36 17.70
C TRP A 159 12.80 1.82 17.66
N VAL A 160 11.72 1.10 17.37
CA VAL A 160 11.75 -0.37 17.22
C VAL A 160 12.66 -0.77 16.07
N GLY A 161 12.50 -0.14 14.91
CA GLY A 161 13.34 -0.40 13.74
C GLY A 161 14.82 -0.13 14.04
N TRP A 162 15.11 0.95 14.76
CA TRP A 162 16.47 1.31 15.18
C TRP A 162 17.08 0.26 16.12
N ARG A 163 16.36 -0.21 17.14
CA ARG A 163 16.83 -1.28 18.03
C ARG A 163 17.15 -2.57 17.26
N ARG A 164 16.39 -2.88 16.22
CA ARG A 164 16.56 -4.07 15.38
C ARG A 164 17.56 -3.92 14.23
N ARG A 165 18.22 -2.76 14.09
CA ARG A 165 19.13 -2.49 12.95
C ARG A 165 20.34 -3.43 12.89
N LYS A 166 20.79 -3.93 14.05
CA LYS A 166 21.94 -4.83 14.16
C LYS A 166 21.57 -6.31 14.00
N GLU A 167 20.27 -6.64 14.00
CA GLU A 167 19.85 -8.02 13.75
C GLU A 167 20.20 -8.38 12.30
N PRO A 168 20.93 -9.48 12.06
CA PRO A 168 21.25 -9.90 10.70
C PRO A 168 19.95 -10.09 9.92
N ARG A 169 19.85 -9.42 8.76
CA ARG A 169 18.74 -9.64 7.85
C ARG A 169 18.92 -11.07 7.33
N PRO A 170 17.95 -11.98 7.51
CA PRO A 170 18.04 -13.28 6.89
C PRO A 170 18.22 -13.04 5.40
N ALA A 171 19.28 -13.60 4.83
CA ALA A 171 19.55 -13.47 3.40
C ALA A 171 18.28 -13.91 2.66
N ARG A 172 17.84 -13.11 1.68
CA ARG A 172 16.72 -13.51 0.83
C ARG A 172 17.16 -14.81 0.17
N PRO A 173 16.45 -15.93 0.37
CA PRO A 173 16.86 -17.19 -0.21
C PRO A 173 16.91 -17.03 -1.73
N SER A 174 17.91 -17.64 -2.36
CA SER A 174 17.99 -17.66 -3.81
C SER A 174 16.76 -18.38 -4.37
N LEU A 175 16.29 -17.95 -5.54
CA LEU A 175 15.10 -18.53 -6.17
C LEU A 175 15.31 -20.03 -6.44
N PHE A 176 16.55 -20.40 -6.75
CA PHE A 176 17.00 -21.76 -6.92
C PHE A 176 16.96 -22.57 -5.61
N ALA A 177 17.48 -22.03 -4.50
CA ALA A 177 17.41 -22.70 -3.20
C ALA A 177 15.98 -22.98 -2.74
N LEU A 178 15.05 -22.03 -2.97
CA LEU A 178 13.63 -22.25 -2.67
C LEU A 178 13.07 -23.45 -3.43
N ILE A 179 13.41 -23.56 -4.72
CA ILE A 179 12.95 -24.65 -5.57
C ILE A 179 13.58 -25.99 -5.17
N GLN A 180 14.87 -26.01 -4.83
CA GLN A 180 15.52 -27.23 -4.34
C GLN A 180 14.93 -27.73 -3.01
N GLN A 181 14.47 -26.83 -2.16
CA GLN A 181 13.81 -27.15 -0.89
C GLN A 181 12.31 -27.46 -1.05
N ASP A 182 11.82 -27.58 -2.30
CA ASP A 182 10.40 -27.75 -2.66
C ASP A 182 9.47 -26.66 -2.04
N GLN A 183 10.03 -25.48 -1.80
CA GLN A 183 9.29 -24.33 -1.31
C GLN A 183 8.72 -23.52 -2.48
N PRO A 184 7.53 -22.92 -2.32
CA PRO A 184 6.90 -22.19 -3.41
C PRO A 184 7.74 -20.95 -3.77
N PRO A 185 8.20 -20.80 -5.03
CA PRO A 185 9.09 -19.72 -5.45
C PRO A 185 8.44 -18.32 -5.32
N LYS A 186 7.11 -18.26 -5.13
CA LYS A 186 6.39 -17.02 -4.77
C LYS A 186 6.93 -16.37 -3.49
N GLN A 187 7.51 -17.16 -2.58
CA GLN A 187 8.14 -16.65 -1.36
C GLN A 187 9.34 -15.77 -1.67
N TYR A 188 9.98 -15.92 -2.83
CA TYR A 188 11.01 -15.00 -3.28
C TYR A 188 10.47 -13.57 -3.26
N PHE A 189 9.25 -13.33 -3.73
CA PHE A 189 8.62 -12.01 -3.75
C PHE A 189 7.87 -11.65 -2.44
N ALA A 190 7.99 -12.46 -1.39
CA ALA A 190 7.36 -12.16 -0.11
C ALA A 190 7.93 -10.86 0.47
N GLY A 191 7.03 -10.00 0.95
CA GLY A 191 7.39 -8.68 1.50
C GLY A 191 7.43 -7.55 0.47
N ASP A 192 7.24 -7.82 -0.83
CA ASP A 192 7.05 -6.75 -1.81
C ASP A 192 5.64 -6.13 -1.67
N GLU A 193 5.61 -5.01 -0.95
CA GLU A 193 4.40 -4.25 -0.66
C GLU A 193 4.37 -2.93 -1.45
N THR A 194 5.16 -2.81 -2.51
CA THR A 194 5.24 -1.58 -3.33
C THR A 194 3.88 -1.15 -3.86
N ALA A 195 3.06 -2.09 -4.34
CA ALA A 195 1.73 -1.78 -4.85
C ALA A 195 0.77 -1.25 -3.78
N VAL A 196 0.82 -1.82 -2.56
CA VAL A 196 -0.01 -1.36 -1.43
C VAL A 196 0.43 0.04 -1.00
N TRP A 197 1.74 0.27 -0.94
CA TRP A 197 2.29 1.58 -0.60
C TRP A 197 1.90 2.67 -1.62
N MET A 198 2.02 2.38 -2.92
CA MET A 198 1.58 3.32 -3.96
C MET A 198 0.07 3.54 -3.92
N GLY A 199 -0.70 2.50 -3.59
CA GLY A 199 -2.13 2.62 -3.32
C GLY A 199 -2.44 3.61 -2.20
N ILE A 200 -1.78 3.47 -1.04
CA ILE A 200 -1.92 4.42 0.08
C ILE A 200 -1.53 5.84 -0.35
N LEU A 201 -0.39 6.00 -1.03
CA LEU A 201 0.14 7.32 -1.38
C LEU A 201 -0.79 8.04 -2.36
N VAL A 202 -1.18 7.39 -3.45
CA VAL A 202 -2.13 7.96 -4.42
C VAL A 202 -3.47 8.22 -3.75
N GLY A 203 -3.95 7.27 -2.95
CA GLY A 203 -5.23 7.39 -2.26
C GLY A 203 -5.27 8.57 -1.28
N LEU A 204 -4.19 8.79 -0.51
CA LEU A 204 -4.08 9.94 0.41
C LEU A 204 -3.99 11.27 -0.34
N VAL A 205 -3.21 11.35 -1.42
CA VAL A 205 -3.12 12.58 -2.22
C VAL A 205 -4.49 12.96 -2.79
N VAL A 206 -5.21 12.00 -3.36
CA VAL A 206 -6.55 12.24 -3.89
C VAL A 206 -7.54 12.53 -2.76
N ALA A 207 -7.47 11.84 -1.62
CA ALA A 207 -8.33 12.12 -0.47
C ALA A 207 -8.16 13.55 0.08
N VAL A 208 -6.92 14.04 0.17
CA VAL A 208 -6.64 15.44 0.57
C VAL A 208 -7.17 16.41 -0.48
N LEU A 209 -6.97 16.12 -1.76
CA LEU A 209 -7.53 16.93 -2.85
C LEU A 209 -9.06 17.00 -2.75
N THR A 210 -9.72 15.86 -2.51
CA THR A 210 -11.17 15.76 -2.29
C THR A 210 -11.60 16.62 -1.11
N ALA A 211 -10.91 16.54 0.02
CA ALA A 211 -11.24 17.30 1.21
C ALA A 211 -11.15 18.81 0.97
N VAL A 212 -10.04 19.29 0.42
CA VAL A 212 -9.85 20.72 0.12
C VAL A 212 -10.91 21.23 -0.85
N THR A 213 -11.19 20.46 -1.91
CA THR A 213 -12.14 20.87 -2.94
C THR A 213 -13.57 20.91 -2.39
N LEU A 214 -14.04 19.83 -1.75
CA LEU A 214 -15.42 19.76 -1.25
C LEU A 214 -15.68 20.74 -0.11
N SER A 215 -14.73 20.93 0.81
CA SER A 215 -14.85 21.97 1.84
C SER A 215 -14.97 23.36 1.21
N GLY A 216 -14.17 23.66 0.18
CA GLY A 216 -14.30 24.91 -0.57
C GLY A 216 -15.68 25.10 -1.22
N TRP A 217 -16.23 24.05 -1.82
CA TRP A 217 -17.57 24.07 -2.43
C TRP A 217 -18.68 24.27 -1.39
N SER A 218 -18.59 23.65 -0.22
CA SER A 218 -19.61 23.83 0.83
C SER A 218 -19.73 25.28 1.27
N TYR A 219 -18.63 26.05 1.28
CA TYR A 219 -18.69 27.47 1.64
C TYR A 219 -19.41 28.33 0.60
N LEU A 220 -19.35 27.95 -0.69
CA LEU A 220 -20.11 28.65 -1.74
C LEU A 220 -21.62 28.48 -1.56
N VAL A 221 -22.09 27.35 -1.02
CA VAL A 221 -23.52 27.13 -0.75
C VAL A 221 -24.04 28.10 0.32
N TYR A 222 -23.17 28.59 1.20
CA TYR A 222 -23.53 29.52 2.27
C TYR A 222 -23.36 30.99 1.88
N SER A 223 -23.06 31.32 0.61
CA SER A 223 -22.82 32.71 0.17
C SER A 223 -23.99 33.65 0.45
N ASP A 224 -25.21 33.11 0.37
CA ASP A 224 -26.44 33.88 0.51
C ASP A 224 -26.84 34.06 1.98
N TRP A 225 -25.98 33.68 2.93
CA TRP A 225 -26.17 33.84 4.36
C TRP A 225 -25.05 34.69 5.00
N PRO A 226 -25.18 36.03 5.00
CA PRO A 226 -24.12 36.93 5.46
C PRO A 226 -23.68 36.69 6.91
N GLU A 227 -24.61 36.36 7.81
CA GLU A 227 -24.32 36.12 9.23
C GLU A 227 -23.57 34.79 9.45
N LEU A 228 -23.92 33.74 8.71
CA LEU A 228 -23.17 32.49 8.73
C LEU A 228 -21.79 32.69 8.11
N MET A 229 -21.70 33.46 7.02
CA MET A 229 -20.43 33.75 6.36
C MET A 229 -19.50 34.54 7.28
N SER A 230 -19.98 35.56 7.99
CA SER A 230 -19.15 36.31 8.94
C SER A 230 -18.66 35.40 10.09
N ALA A 231 -19.53 34.54 10.63
CA ALA A 231 -19.14 33.55 11.63
C ALA A 231 -18.07 32.56 11.13
N LEU A 232 -18.19 32.12 9.87
CA LEU A 232 -17.20 31.25 9.22
C LEU A 232 -15.87 31.96 9.00
N GLN A 233 -15.89 33.24 8.60
CA GLN A 233 -14.69 34.07 8.42
C GLN A 233 -13.92 34.29 9.72
N GLU A 234 -14.63 34.37 10.85
CA GLU A 234 -14.02 34.52 12.17
C GLU A 234 -13.50 33.18 12.76
N SER A 235 -13.92 32.06 12.20
CA SER A 235 -13.42 30.73 12.58
C SER A 235 -12.08 30.41 11.89
N HIS A 236 -11.40 29.33 12.29
CA HIS A 236 -10.17 28.90 11.60
C HIS A 236 -10.37 28.54 10.11
N SER A 237 -11.57 28.17 9.68
CA SER A 237 -11.89 27.98 8.26
C SER A 237 -12.11 29.28 7.51
N GLY A 238 -12.05 30.43 8.18
CA GLY A 238 -12.05 31.74 7.56
C GLY A 238 -10.96 31.91 6.51
N ILE A 239 -9.80 31.24 6.66
CA ILE A 239 -8.74 31.23 5.63
C ILE A 239 -9.23 30.58 4.31
N ILE A 240 -10.13 29.61 4.39
CA ILE A 240 -10.75 28.93 3.25
C ILE A 240 -11.98 29.72 2.75
N ALA A 241 -12.78 30.27 3.67
CA ALA A 241 -14.04 30.99 3.39
C ALA A 241 -13.86 32.45 2.93
N SER A 242 -12.81 33.16 3.37
CA SER A 242 -12.55 34.57 3.06
C SER A 242 -11.39 34.80 2.07
N GLY A 243 -10.71 33.74 1.63
CA GLY A 243 -9.41 33.82 0.96
C GLY A 243 -9.38 33.30 -0.49
N SER A 244 -8.19 33.38 -1.09
CA SER A 244 -7.87 32.87 -2.46
C SER A 244 -8.17 31.38 -2.67
N LEU A 245 -8.41 30.62 -1.59
CA LEU A 245 -8.66 29.17 -1.63
C LEU A 245 -10.06 28.79 -2.15
N GLY A 246 -11.08 29.66 -2.00
CA GLY A 246 -12.38 29.43 -2.66
C GLY A 246 -12.25 29.40 -4.19
N GLY A 247 -11.41 30.28 -4.75
CA GLY A 247 -11.02 30.26 -6.16
C GLY A 247 -10.18 29.03 -6.53
N VAL A 248 -9.31 28.57 -5.63
CA VAL A 248 -8.55 27.33 -5.81
C VAL A 248 -9.46 26.10 -5.83
N ALA A 249 -10.52 26.03 -5.04
CA ALA A 249 -11.47 24.92 -5.06
C ALA A 249 -12.20 24.81 -6.42
N GLY A 250 -12.55 25.95 -7.04
CA GLY A 250 -13.07 25.99 -8.41
C GLY A 250 -12.05 25.47 -9.44
N LEU A 251 -10.77 25.84 -9.30
CA LEU A 251 -9.68 25.38 -10.17
C LEU A 251 -9.32 23.89 -9.97
N LEU A 252 -9.44 23.37 -8.74
CA LEU A 252 -9.13 21.99 -8.39
C LEU A 252 -10.27 21.01 -8.73
N SER A 253 -11.51 21.48 -8.88
CA SER A 253 -12.67 20.64 -9.23
C SER A 253 -12.47 19.79 -10.50
N PRO A 254 -12.06 20.35 -11.67
CA PRO A 254 -11.79 19.53 -12.85
C PRO A 254 -10.63 18.54 -12.62
N LEU A 255 -9.61 18.94 -11.86
CA LEU A 255 -8.48 18.05 -11.52
C LEU A 255 -8.94 16.90 -10.62
N LEU A 256 -9.87 17.15 -9.70
CA LEU A 256 -10.47 16.13 -8.86
C LEU A 256 -11.29 15.15 -9.68
N GLY A 257 -12.11 15.63 -10.63
CA GLY A 257 -12.85 14.78 -11.57
C GLY A 257 -11.92 13.87 -12.37
N ILE A 258 -10.82 14.41 -12.91
CA ILE A 258 -9.79 13.62 -13.60
C ILE A 258 -9.17 12.61 -12.63
N ALA A 259 -8.77 13.04 -11.43
CA ALA A 259 -8.13 12.19 -10.43
C ALA A 259 -9.02 11.00 -10.03
N PHE A 260 -10.32 11.21 -9.85
CA PHE A 260 -11.27 10.14 -9.59
C PHE A 260 -11.35 9.14 -10.73
N ILE A 261 -11.21 9.57 -11.99
CA ILE A 261 -11.22 8.66 -13.14
C ILE A 261 -9.89 7.90 -13.24
N VAL A 262 -8.75 8.56 -13.02
CA VAL A 262 -7.43 8.00 -13.36
C VAL A 262 -6.59 7.50 -12.18
N PHE A 263 -7.06 7.56 -10.93
CA PHE A 263 -6.24 7.14 -9.79
C PHE A 263 -5.77 5.67 -9.91
N GLY A 264 -6.61 4.78 -10.43
CA GLY A 264 -6.25 3.38 -10.67
C GLY A 264 -5.10 3.26 -11.67
N ALA A 265 -5.14 4.06 -12.73
CA ALA A 265 -4.05 4.15 -13.71
C ALA A 265 -2.76 4.69 -13.06
N ALA A 266 -2.86 5.73 -12.22
CA ALA A 266 -1.73 6.32 -11.51
C ALA A 266 -1.04 5.30 -10.58
N VAL A 267 -1.81 4.54 -9.80
CA VAL A 267 -1.26 3.48 -8.94
C VAL A 267 -0.46 2.48 -9.79
N ILE A 268 -1.05 1.97 -10.87
CA ILE A 268 -0.42 0.96 -11.72
C ILE A 268 0.85 1.49 -12.39
N ALA A 269 0.84 2.74 -12.86
CA ALA A 269 1.99 3.38 -13.49
C ALA A 269 3.17 3.51 -12.50
N LEU A 270 2.89 3.86 -11.24
CA LEU A 270 3.89 4.03 -10.19
C LEU A 270 4.44 2.70 -9.64
N VAL A 271 3.71 1.59 -9.79
CA VAL A 271 4.24 0.27 -9.41
C VAL A 271 5.34 -0.17 -10.38
N LYS A 272 6.59 -0.20 -9.89
CA LYS A 272 7.76 -0.54 -10.72
C LYS A 272 7.84 -2.03 -11.05
N ASN A 273 7.73 -2.92 -10.06
CA ASN A 273 7.90 -4.38 -10.23
C ASN A 273 6.91 -5.16 -9.32
N PRO A 274 5.64 -5.33 -9.71
CA PRO A 274 4.68 -6.04 -8.85
C PRO A 274 5.01 -7.53 -8.72
N PRO A 275 4.72 -8.20 -7.60
CA PRO A 275 4.99 -9.63 -7.44
C PRO A 275 4.02 -10.53 -8.25
N ASN A 276 2.88 -10.00 -8.69
CA ASN A 276 1.91 -10.70 -9.52
C ASN A 276 1.33 -9.74 -10.55
N TRP A 277 1.00 -10.27 -11.73
CA TRP A 277 0.45 -9.48 -12.84
C TRP A 277 -0.82 -8.72 -12.45
N PHE A 278 -1.80 -9.43 -11.87
CA PHE A 278 -3.10 -8.84 -11.51
C PHE A 278 -3.20 -8.51 -10.02
N ARG A 279 -3.10 -9.52 -9.16
CA ARG A 279 -3.46 -9.43 -7.73
C ARG A 279 -2.79 -8.30 -6.96
N ALA A 280 -1.51 -8.04 -7.23
CA ALA A 280 -0.78 -6.99 -6.52
C ALA A 280 -1.24 -5.59 -6.93
N ARG A 281 -1.42 -5.38 -8.24
CA ARG A 281 -1.93 -4.12 -8.81
C ARG A 281 -3.37 -3.88 -8.38
N PHE A 282 -4.22 -4.90 -8.51
CA PHE A 282 -5.61 -4.88 -8.04
C PHE A 282 -5.70 -4.47 -6.56
N GLY A 283 -4.91 -5.13 -5.69
CA GLY A 283 -4.87 -4.77 -4.27
C GLY A 283 -4.41 -3.34 -4.02
N GLY A 284 -3.43 -2.84 -4.77
CA GLY A 284 -2.99 -1.44 -4.67
C GLY A 284 -4.08 -0.44 -5.06
N VAL A 285 -4.79 -0.69 -6.15
CA VAL A 285 -5.88 0.17 -6.63
C VAL A 285 -7.07 0.15 -5.66
N VAL A 286 -7.44 -1.02 -5.14
CA VAL A 286 -8.50 -1.14 -4.13
C VAL A 286 -8.13 -0.38 -2.85
N VAL A 287 -6.89 -0.48 -2.38
CA VAL A 287 -6.42 0.29 -1.22
C VAL A 287 -6.49 1.80 -1.48
N ALA A 288 -6.15 2.25 -2.69
CA ALA A 288 -6.34 3.65 -3.07
C ALA A 288 -7.83 4.05 -3.04
N GLY A 289 -8.71 3.24 -3.64
CA GLY A 289 -10.15 3.48 -3.64
C GLY A 289 -10.74 3.56 -2.23
N ILE A 290 -10.30 2.70 -1.32
CA ILE A 290 -10.68 2.76 0.10
C ILE A 290 -10.21 4.07 0.73
N ALA A 291 -8.95 4.46 0.57
CA ALA A 291 -8.42 5.69 1.16
C ALA A 291 -9.14 6.95 0.63
N ILE A 292 -9.43 6.99 -0.68
CA ILE A 292 -10.19 8.06 -1.32
C ILE A 292 -11.61 8.11 -0.79
N SER A 293 -12.28 6.96 -0.74
CA SER A 293 -13.66 6.86 -0.24
C SER A 293 -13.76 7.27 1.23
N LEU A 294 -12.80 6.87 2.07
CA LEU A 294 -12.72 7.33 3.45
C LEU A 294 -12.54 8.86 3.51
N GLY A 295 -11.66 9.46 2.71
CA GLY A 295 -11.53 10.92 2.66
C GLY A 295 -12.83 11.62 2.27
N LEU A 296 -13.51 11.12 1.23
CA LEU A 296 -14.79 11.65 0.77
C LEU A 296 -15.88 11.58 1.86
N HIS A 297 -16.01 10.42 2.50
CA HIS A 297 -17.02 10.19 3.53
C HIS A 297 -16.71 10.94 4.82
N ALA A 298 -15.42 11.20 5.14
CA ALA A 298 -15.04 12.05 6.27
C ALA A 298 -15.59 13.47 6.09
N VAL A 299 -15.43 14.03 4.90
CA VAL A 299 -15.91 15.37 4.56
C VAL A 299 -17.43 15.38 4.53
N ALA A 300 -18.06 14.39 3.88
CA ALA A 300 -19.51 14.28 3.83
C ALA A 300 -20.15 14.16 5.23
N LEU A 301 -19.55 13.35 6.12
CA LEU A 301 -20.03 13.20 7.49
C LEU A 301 -19.85 14.48 8.31
N ARG A 302 -18.71 15.17 8.14
CA ARG A 302 -18.49 16.48 8.78
C ARG A 302 -19.53 17.49 8.31
N LEU A 303 -19.76 17.60 7.00
CA LEU A 303 -20.79 18.48 6.44
C LEU A 303 -22.18 18.08 6.90
N PHE A 304 -22.49 16.78 6.97
CA PHE A 304 -23.76 16.29 7.46
C PHE A 304 -24.01 16.76 8.90
N TYR A 305 -23.05 16.56 9.81
CA TYR A 305 -23.19 17.04 11.19
C TYR A 305 -23.25 18.56 11.29
N PHE A 306 -22.44 19.27 10.50
CA PHE A 306 -22.46 20.73 10.47
C PHE A 306 -23.82 21.27 10.03
N ASN A 307 -24.39 20.71 8.96
CA ASN A 307 -25.71 21.11 8.46
C ASN A 307 -26.84 20.68 9.40
N LEU A 308 -26.71 19.53 10.06
CA LEU A 308 -27.69 19.08 11.05
C LEU A 308 -27.79 20.09 12.21
N GLY A 309 -26.66 20.59 12.73
CA GLY A 309 -26.67 21.65 13.74
C GLY A 309 -27.08 23.03 13.22
N LEU A 310 -26.92 23.30 11.91
CA LEU A 310 -27.45 24.53 11.30
C LEU A 310 -28.96 24.51 11.10
N SER A 311 -29.61 23.34 11.13
CA SER A 311 -31.03 23.20 10.79
C SER A 311 -31.97 24.11 11.59
N PRO A 312 -31.83 24.31 12.92
CA PRO A 312 -32.72 25.20 13.66
C PRO A 312 -32.60 26.67 13.21
N PHE A 313 -31.38 27.11 12.90
CA PHE A 313 -31.12 28.47 12.42
C PHE A 313 -31.67 28.69 11.01
N TRP A 314 -31.56 27.68 10.15
CA TRP A 314 -32.07 27.72 8.79
C TRP A 314 -33.59 27.85 8.78
N VAL A 315 -34.27 27.09 9.64
CA VAL A 315 -35.72 27.11 9.76
C VAL A 315 -36.25 28.42 10.33
N LEU A 316 -35.63 28.96 11.37
CA LEU A 316 -36.01 30.27 11.93
C LEU A 316 -35.82 31.40 10.90
N ARG A 317 -34.76 31.32 10.11
CA ARG A 317 -34.51 32.27 9.01
C ARG A 317 -35.59 32.19 7.94
N GLU A 318 -35.96 31.00 7.48
CA GLU A 318 -37.02 30.83 6.48
C GLU A 318 -38.38 31.31 7.01
N ARG A 319 -38.70 31.00 8.28
CA ARG A 319 -39.91 31.48 8.95
C ARG A 319 -40.04 33.01 8.95
N ALA A 320 -38.92 33.74 8.99
CA ALA A 320 -38.91 35.20 8.92
C ALA A 320 -39.18 35.76 7.51
N HIS A 321 -39.01 34.97 6.45
CA HIS A 321 -39.15 35.39 5.05
C HIS A 321 -40.38 34.81 4.34
N VAL A 322 -40.97 33.74 4.88
CA VAL A 322 -42.14 33.06 4.31
C VAL A 322 -43.44 33.70 4.77
N VAL A 323 -44.24 34.15 3.80
CA VAL A 323 -45.60 34.70 4.01
C VAL A 323 -46.69 33.62 3.82
N ASP A 324 -46.38 32.52 3.14
CA ASP A 324 -47.33 31.46 2.82
C ASP A 324 -47.69 30.58 4.04
N PRO A 325 -48.98 30.48 4.43
CA PRO A 325 -49.41 29.72 5.60
C PRO A 325 -49.10 28.22 5.54
N GLN A 326 -49.08 27.63 4.34
CA GLN A 326 -48.85 26.20 4.18
C GLN A 326 -47.38 25.85 4.36
N THR A 327 -46.48 26.65 3.77
CA THR A 327 -45.04 26.55 4.00
C THR A 327 -44.67 26.80 5.47
N LEU A 328 -45.38 27.69 6.17
CA LEU A 328 -45.23 27.90 7.62
C LEU A 328 -45.65 26.68 8.45
N ALA A 329 -46.71 25.96 8.04
CA ALA A 329 -47.14 24.74 8.70
C ALA A 329 -46.14 23.58 8.49
N ASP A 330 -45.58 23.46 7.28
CA ASP A 330 -44.52 22.49 6.97
C ASP A 330 -43.26 22.77 7.81
N ILE A 331 -42.85 24.04 7.90
CA ILE A 331 -41.76 24.51 8.75
C ILE A 331 -42.00 24.16 10.22
N ALA A 332 -43.20 24.42 10.75
CA ALA A 332 -43.55 24.09 12.13
C ALA A 332 -43.49 22.57 12.37
N SER A 333 -44.03 21.76 11.46
CA SER A 333 -43.97 20.30 11.58
C SER A 333 -42.54 19.75 11.56
N PHE A 334 -41.65 20.40 10.81
CA PHE A 334 -40.22 20.05 10.77
C PHE A 334 -39.50 20.47 12.04
N MET A 335 -39.82 21.63 12.62
CA MET A 335 -39.31 22.04 13.94
C MET A 335 -39.75 21.08 15.03
N ASP A 336 -41.03 20.69 15.06
CA ASP A 336 -41.54 19.71 16.01
C ASP A 336 -40.81 18.37 15.87
N ALA A 337 -40.50 17.95 14.64
CA ALA A 337 -39.72 16.73 14.38
C ALA A 337 -38.26 16.84 14.83
N ILE A 338 -37.62 18.00 14.65
CA ILE A 338 -36.28 18.29 15.17
C ILE A 338 -36.32 18.27 16.70
N GLU A 339 -37.23 19.02 17.32
CA GLU A 339 -37.37 19.12 18.77
C GLU A 339 -37.66 17.75 19.41
N MET A 340 -38.57 16.97 18.81
CA MET A 340 -38.82 15.58 19.23
C MET A 340 -37.58 14.70 19.10
N GLY A 341 -36.74 14.91 18.07
CA GLY A 341 -35.48 14.18 17.90
C GLY A 341 -34.36 14.61 18.85
N PHE A 342 -34.30 15.89 19.21
CA PHE A 342 -33.28 16.45 20.11
C PHE A 342 -33.65 16.37 21.60
N SER A 343 -34.94 16.21 21.91
CA SER A 343 -35.46 16.11 23.28
C SER A 343 -35.10 14.79 23.98
N ASP A 344 -34.79 13.72 23.23
CA ASP A 344 -34.23 12.49 23.81
C ASP A 344 -32.68 12.50 23.69
N PRO A 345 -31.96 12.82 24.79
CA PRO A 345 -30.50 12.86 24.77
C PRO A 345 -29.89 11.49 24.46
N ALA A 346 -30.59 10.38 24.74
CA ALA A 346 -30.13 9.03 24.41
C ALA A 346 -30.17 8.77 22.91
N PHE A 347 -31.22 9.24 22.24
CA PHE A 347 -31.32 9.17 20.80
C PHE A 347 -30.23 10.00 20.12
N VAL A 348 -30.01 11.25 20.56
CA VAL A 348 -28.96 12.13 20.01
C VAL A 348 -27.58 11.51 20.17
N LEU A 349 -27.22 11.06 21.39
CA LEU A 349 -25.94 10.43 21.65
C LEU A 349 -25.78 9.13 20.84
N GLY A 350 -26.81 8.30 20.80
CA GLY A 350 -26.84 7.06 20.04
C GLY A 350 -26.64 7.29 18.54
N ALA A 351 -27.37 8.24 17.94
CA ALA A 351 -27.25 8.58 16.53
C ALA A 351 -25.86 9.13 16.19
N VAL A 352 -25.35 10.08 16.98
CA VAL A 352 -24.04 10.72 16.76
C VAL A 352 -22.89 9.70 16.89
N LEU A 353 -23.02 8.69 17.76
CA LEU A 353 -22.00 7.64 17.90
C LEU A 353 -22.14 6.49 16.89
N THR A 354 -23.34 6.21 16.36
CA THR A 354 -23.58 5.06 15.45
C THR A 354 -23.44 5.41 13.98
N ILE A 355 -23.89 6.59 13.54
CA ILE A 355 -23.80 7.06 12.14
C ILE A 355 -22.37 6.93 11.58
N PRO A 356 -21.28 7.28 12.30
CA PRO A 356 -19.94 7.16 11.76
C PRO A 356 -19.53 5.74 11.40
N TRP A 357 -20.04 4.73 12.11
CA TRP A 357 -19.77 3.32 11.80
C TRP A 357 -20.48 2.89 10.51
N VAL A 358 -21.72 3.33 10.32
CA VAL A 358 -22.48 3.08 9.08
C VAL A 358 -21.77 3.73 7.90
N VAL A 359 -21.33 4.99 8.08
CA VAL A 359 -20.57 5.74 7.07
C VAL A 359 -19.21 5.11 6.79
N LEU A 360 -18.51 4.58 7.80
CA LEU A 360 -17.24 3.91 7.59
C LEU A 360 -17.42 2.59 6.82
N LEU A 361 -18.47 1.83 7.12
CA LEU A 361 -18.79 0.60 6.40
C LEU A 361 -19.19 0.88 4.95
N SER A 362 -20.01 1.91 4.71
CA SER A 362 -20.35 2.33 3.34
C SER A 362 -19.12 2.84 2.59
N ALA A 363 -18.25 3.63 3.23
CA ALA A 363 -17.01 4.10 2.63
C ALA A 363 -16.10 2.94 2.21
N LEU A 364 -15.96 1.91 3.05
CA LEU A 364 -15.20 0.71 2.71
C LEU A 364 -15.81 -0.02 1.51
N LEU A 365 -17.13 -0.21 1.51
CA LEU A 365 -17.84 -0.90 0.42
C LEU A 365 -17.68 -0.16 -0.91
N VAL A 366 -17.96 1.15 -0.92
CA VAL A 366 -17.84 2.02 -2.10
C VAL A 366 -16.39 2.02 -2.59
N GLY A 367 -15.41 2.16 -1.69
CA GLY A 367 -13.99 2.15 -2.05
C GLY A 367 -13.54 0.83 -2.68
N VAL A 368 -14.04 -0.31 -2.18
CA VAL A 368 -13.78 -1.63 -2.76
C VAL A 368 -14.43 -1.77 -4.13
N ILE A 369 -15.68 -1.33 -4.30
CA ILE A 369 -16.41 -1.42 -5.58
C ILE A 369 -15.73 -0.54 -6.63
N VAL A 370 -15.54 0.75 -6.35
CA VAL A 370 -14.95 1.72 -7.29
C VAL A 370 -13.50 1.34 -7.61
N GLY A 371 -12.69 1.02 -6.60
CA GLY A 371 -11.32 0.55 -6.80
C GLY A 371 -11.25 -0.77 -7.57
N GLY A 372 -12.19 -1.69 -7.30
CA GLY A 372 -12.31 -2.96 -8.02
C GLY A 372 -12.63 -2.77 -9.50
N LEU A 373 -13.63 -1.93 -9.82
CA LEU A 373 -14.01 -1.59 -11.20
C LEU A 373 -12.83 -0.96 -11.95
N GLN A 374 -12.15 0.02 -11.35
CA GLN A 374 -10.98 0.62 -11.97
C GLN A 374 -9.83 -0.36 -12.17
N ALA A 375 -9.60 -1.27 -11.22
CA ALA A 375 -8.57 -2.28 -11.36
C ALA A 375 -8.89 -3.24 -12.53
N ILE A 376 -10.15 -3.63 -12.72
CA ILE A 376 -10.57 -4.48 -13.83
C ILE A 376 -10.32 -3.81 -15.18
N ILE A 377 -10.50 -2.48 -15.27
CA ILE A 377 -10.29 -1.71 -16.51
C ILE A 377 -8.80 -1.42 -16.74
N TYR A 378 -8.12 -0.79 -15.76
CA TYR A 378 -6.78 -0.25 -15.97
C TYR A 378 -5.66 -1.28 -15.87
N VAL A 379 -5.81 -2.35 -15.06
CA VAL A 379 -4.77 -3.38 -14.97
C VAL A 379 -4.49 -4.04 -16.32
N PRO A 380 -5.48 -4.56 -17.08
CA PRO A 380 -5.21 -5.12 -18.40
C PRO A 380 -4.77 -4.05 -19.39
N ALA A 381 -5.43 -2.89 -19.45
CA ALA A 381 -5.12 -1.83 -20.41
C ALA A 381 -3.66 -1.35 -20.30
N LEU A 382 -3.20 -1.01 -19.09
CA LEU A 382 -1.84 -0.50 -18.90
C LEU A 382 -0.77 -1.59 -18.97
N SER A 383 -1.11 -2.84 -18.63
CA SER A 383 -0.18 -3.96 -18.81
C SER A 383 0.14 -4.24 -20.28
N MET A 384 -0.75 -3.85 -21.21
CA MET A 384 -0.50 -3.97 -22.64
C MET A 384 0.42 -2.85 -23.16
N MET A 385 0.24 -1.63 -22.68
CA MET A 385 1.00 -0.46 -23.12
C MET A 385 2.43 -0.41 -22.56
N HIS A 386 2.60 -0.67 -21.26
CA HIS A 386 3.88 -0.58 -20.57
C HIS A 386 4.29 -1.93 -19.98
N LYS A 387 4.96 -2.76 -20.80
CA LYS A 387 5.32 -4.14 -20.42
C LYS A 387 6.37 -4.15 -19.31
N ARG A 388 5.95 -4.40 -18.07
CA ARG A 388 6.82 -4.66 -16.92
C ARG A 388 7.38 -6.10 -16.98
N PRO A 389 8.42 -6.44 -16.18
CA PRO A 389 9.02 -7.79 -16.20
C PRO A 389 7.99 -8.92 -15.99
N VAL A 390 7.00 -8.67 -15.14
CA VAL A 390 5.88 -9.58 -14.84
C VAL A 390 4.97 -9.82 -16.05
N ASP A 391 4.80 -8.79 -16.88
CA ASP A 391 3.94 -8.81 -18.06
C ASP A 391 4.66 -9.57 -19.18
N LYS A 392 5.97 -9.33 -19.34
CA LYS A 392 6.84 -10.10 -20.24
C LYS A 392 6.91 -11.57 -19.82
N ALA A 393 7.04 -11.86 -18.53
CA ALA A 393 7.00 -13.22 -18.01
C ALA A 393 5.65 -13.92 -18.23
N PHE A 394 4.54 -13.18 -18.22
CA PHE A 394 3.24 -13.73 -18.58
C PHE A 394 3.19 -14.12 -20.06
N MET A 395 3.72 -13.28 -20.96
CA MET A 395 3.82 -13.61 -22.39
C MET A 395 4.74 -14.82 -22.62
N ALA A 396 5.91 -14.85 -21.96
CA ALA A 396 6.83 -15.98 -22.02
C ALA A 396 6.18 -17.28 -21.52
N HIS A 397 5.46 -17.24 -20.40
CA HIS A 397 4.71 -18.40 -19.91
C HIS A 397 3.62 -18.86 -20.90
N ARG A 398 2.88 -17.94 -21.53
CA ARG A 398 1.88 -18.29 -22.54
C ARG A 398 2.51 -18.93 -23.76
N HIS A 399 3.67 -18.43 -24.20
CA HIS A 399 4.43 -19.03 -25.29
C HIS A 399 4.92 -20.44 -24.92
N LEU A 400 5.53 -20.60 -23.74
CA LEU A 400 5.99 -21.90 -23.23
C LEU A 400 4.87 -22.92 -23.02
N LYS A 401 3.66 -22.46 -22.72
CA LYS A 401 2.48 -23.34 -22.63
C LYS A 401 2.16 -23.95 -24.00
N ASN A 402 2.31 -23.18 -25.07
CA ASN A 402 2.00 -23.63 -26.43
C ASN A 402 3.19 -24.38 -27.05
N ASN A 403 4.41 -23.95 -26.75
CA ASN A 403 5.67 -24.51 -27.26
C ASN A 403 6.61 -24.83 -26.07
N PRO A 404 6.41 -25.97 -25.38
CA PRO A 404 7.19 -26.29 -24.18
C PRO A 404 8.68 -26.49 -24.46
N ASN A 405 9.06 -26.88 -25.68
CA ASN A 405 10.44 -27.15 -26.06
C ASN A 405 11.28 -25.89 -26.36
N ASP A 406 10.67 -24.70 -26.36
CA ASP A 406 11.31 -23.42 -26.75
C ASP A 406 11.83 -22.59 -25.55
N ILE A 407 12.02 -23.21 -24.37
CA ILE A 407 12.52 -22.49 -23.18
C ILE A 407 13.89 -21.85 -23.40
N LEU A 408 14.84 -22.56 -24.01
CA LEU A 408 16.21 -22.09 -24.28
C LEU A 408 16.22 -20.90 -25.26
N PRO A 409 15.58 -20.99 -26.45
CA PRO A 409 15.38 -19.83 -27.32
C PRO A 409 14.71 -18.64 -26.63
N GLY A 410 13.68 -18.90 -25.80
CA GLY A 410 12.97 -17.88 -25.05
C GLY A 410 13.88 -17.14 -24.06
N VAL A 411 14.71 -17.87 -23.29
CA VAL A 411 15.65 -17.27 -22.33
C VAL A 411 16.75 -16.48 -23.04
N TYR A 412 17.30 -17.01 -24.14
CA TYR A 412 18.36 -16.31 -24.88
C TYR A 412 17.85 -15.01 -25.54
N THR A 413 16.65 -15.06 -26.13
CA THR A 413 16.02 -13.86 -26.71
C THR A 413 15.72 -12.80 -25.66
N LEU A 414 15.35 -13.20 -24.43
CA LEU A 414 15.21 -12.27 -23.30
C LEU A 414 16.53 -11.57 -22.98
N PHE A 415 17.63 -12.31 -22.85
CA PHE A 415 18.95 -11.70 -22.59
C PHE A 415 19.44 -10.78 -23.71
N THR A 416 19.07 -11.06 -24.96
CA THR A 416 19.48 -10.23 -26.09
C THR A 416 18.66 -8.94 -26.21
N LYS A 417 17.37 -8.98 -25.86
CA LYS A 417 16.41 -7.89 -26.13
C LYS A 417 16.01 -7.06 -24.91
N ASP A 418 16.30 -7.52 -23.69
CA ASP A 418 15.77 -6.93 -22.47
C ASP A 418 16.85 -6.74 -21.40
N GLU A 419 17.12 -5.50 -21.03
CA GLU A 419 18.02 -5.16 -19.92
C GLU A 419 17.56 -5.76 -18.58
N ARG A 420 16.26 -6.06 -18.45
CA ARG A 420 15.66 -6.63 -17.24
C ARG A 420 15.41 -8.15 -17.33
N ALA A 421 16.18 -8.85 -18.18
CA ALA A 421 16.03 -10.29 -18.38
C ALA A 421 16.00 -11.10 -17.07
N TYR A 422 16.88 -10.77 -16.10
CA TYR A 422 16.89 -11.45 -14.80
C TYR A 422 15.56 -11.29 -14.03
N ASP A 423 15.01 -10.07 -13.95
CA ASP A 423 13.72 -9.83 -13.29
C ASP A 423 12.57 -10.61 -13.97
N VAL A 424 12.62 -10.75 -15.30
CA VAL A 424 11.65 -11.53 -16.07
C VAL A 424 11.78 -13.01 -15.72
N LEU A 425 12.99 -13.56 -15.66
CA LEU A 425 13.25 -14.97 -15.33
C LEU A 425 12.72 -15.35 -13.95
N ALA A 426 12.88 -14.47 -12.96
CA ALA A 426 12.34 -14.70 -11.62
C ALA A 426 10.81 -14.88 -11.65
N GLN A 427 10.12 -14.08 -12.47
CA GLN A 427 8.67 -14.15 -12.64
C GLN A 427 8.23 -15.35 -13.49
N VAL A 428 9.04 -15.77 -14.48
CA VAL A 428 8.78 -16.97 -15.28
C VAL A 428 8.83 -18.21 -14.38
N ALA A 429 9.86 -18.35 -13.55
CA ALA A 429 10.01 -19.48 -12.63
C ALA A 429 8.77 -19.62 -11.72
N VAL A 430 8.32 -18.52 -11.12
CA VAL A 430 7.13 -18.52 -10.27
C VAL A 430 5.86 -19.00 -11.00
N ARG A 431 5.72 -18.68 -12.28
CA ARG A 431 4.54 -19.03 -13.07
C ARG A 431 4.58 -20.46 -13.59
N THR A 432 5.75 -20.98 -13.94
CA THR A 432 5.91 -22.34 -14.46
C THR A 432 5.92 -23.39 -13.36
N TRP A 433 6.28 -23.04 -12.12
CA TRP A 433 6.41 -23.95 -10.97
C TRP A 433 5.44 -25.15 -10.93
N LYS A 434 4.13 -24.89 -10.96
CA LYS A 434 3.11 -25.95 -10.80
C LYS A 434 2.86 -26.80 -12.04
N ARG A 435 3.08 -26.24 -13.24
CA ARG A 435 2.71 -26.90 -14.51
C ARG A 435 3.90 -27.49 -15.24
N HIS A 436 5.04 -26.81 -15.15
CA HIS A 436 6.30 -27.19 -15.78
C HIS A 436 7.42 -26.93 -14.76
N PRO A 437 7.59 -27.82 -13.75
CA PRO A 437 8.59 -27.64 -12.69
C PRO A 437 10.01 -27.54 -13.26
N GLU A 438 10.32 -28.27 -14.33
CA GLU A 438 11.61 -28.21 -15.01
C GLU A 438 11.90 -26.83 -15.64
N HIS A 439 10.88 -26.18 -16.24
CA HIS A 439 11.05 -24.81 -16.74
C HIS A 439 11.27 -23.82 -15.59
N SER A 440 10.67 -24.09 -14.43
CA SER A 440 10.86 -23.28 -13.23
C SER A 440 12.27 -23.42 -12.67
N ARG A 441 12.76 -24.66 -12.52
CA ARG A 441 14.14 -24.97 -12.11
C ARG A 441 15.13 -24.28 -13.03
N PHE A 442 14.98 -24.47 -14.34
CA PHE A 442 15.82 -23.84 -15.35
C PHE A 442 15.84 -22.30 -15.24
N SER A 443 14.66 -21.67 -15.20
CA SER A 443 14.57 -20.20 -15.12
C SER A 443 15.16 -19.65 -13.81
N ALA A 444 14.99 -20.37 -12.70
CA ALA A 444 15.53 -19.98 -11.41
C ALA A 444 17.04 -20.17 -11.31
N ALA A 445 17.57 -21.22 -11.93
CA ALA A 445 19.00 -21.44 -12.04
C ALA A 445 19.67 -20.30 -12.81
N TYR A 446 19.18 -19.94 -14.00
CA TYR A 446 19.71 -18.79 -14.76
C TYR A 446 19.60 -17.46 -14.03
N HIS A 447 18.48 -17.21 -13.33
CA HIS A 447 18.35 -16.04 -12.48
C HIS A 447 19.43 -16.04 -11.38
N THR A 448 19.65 -17.18 -10.73
CA THR A 448 20.60 -17.31 -9.61
C THR A 448 22.05 -17.15 -10.08
N LEU A 449 22.41 -17.68 -11.27
CA LEU A 449 23.73 -17.45 -11.86
C LEU A 449 24.05 -15.97 -12.10
N GLY A 450 23.05 -15.17 -12.48
CA GLY A 450 23.25 -13.74 -12.73
C GLY A 450 23.14 -12.84 -11.50
N THR A 451 22.60 -13.34 -10.38
CA THR A 451 22.27 -12.50 -9.21
C THR A 451 22.92 -12.95 -7.91
N SER A 452 23.32 -14.23 -7.80
CA SER A 452 24.06 -14.72 -6.64
C SER A 452 25.44 -14.06 -6.56
N LYS A 453 25.98 -14.01 -5.34
CA LYS A 453 27.37 -13.61 -5.05
C LYS A 453 28.17 -14.75 -4.43
N GLN A 454 27.57 -15.93 -4.26
CA GLN A 454 28.18 -17.07 -3.58
C GLN A 454 28.67 -18.10 -4.61
N GLU A 455 29.97 -18.39 -4.58
CA GLU A 455 30.59 -19.32 -5.52
C GLU A 455 30.06 -20.76 -5.38
N ALA A 456 29.77 -21.18 -4.15
CA ALA A 456 29.14 -22.47 -3.88
C ALA A 456 27.76 -22.60 -4.53
N GLU A 457 26.97 -21.51 -4.62
CA GLU A 457 25.69 -21.54 -5.32
C GLU A 457 25.88 -21.66 -6.84
N TYR A 458 26.95 -21.11 -7.42
CA TYR A 458 27.22 -21.24 -8.85
C TYR A 458 27.50 -22.69 -9.26
N ALA A 459 28.38 -23.39 -8.54
CA ALA A 459 28.72 -24.78 -8.85
C ALA A 459 27.48 -25.69 -8.80
N ALA A 460 26.70 -25.58 -7.72
CA ALA A 460 25.46 -26.34 -7.55
C ALA A 460 24.42 -26.02 -8.63
N THR A 461 24.29 -24.74 -9.00
CA THR A 461 23.35 -24.29 -10.03
C THR A 461 23.74 -24.78 -11.44
N ILE A 462 25.04 -24.77 -11.76
CA ILE A 462 25.57 -25.26 -13.05
C ILE A 462 25.39 -26.78 -13.16
N ALA A 463 25.64 -27.52 -12.06
CA ALA A 463 25.40 -28.96 -12.01
C ALA A 463 23.93 -29.29 -12.30
N ASP A 464 23.01 -28.60 -11.64
CA ASP A 464 21.56 -28.80 -11.81
C ASP A 464 21.08 -28.40 -13.21
N LEU A 465 21.64 -27.35 -13.81
CA LEU A 465 21.35 -27.01 -15.22
C LEU A 465 21.79 -28.11 -16.18
N SER A 466 22.99 -28.67 -16.00
CA SER A 466 23.47 -29.79 -16.81
C SER A 466 22.53 -30.99 -16.69
N GLN A 467 22.12 -31.33 -15.47
CA GLN A 467 21.19 -32.42 -15.21
C GLN A 467 19.80 -32.16 -15.81
N THR A 468 19.23 -30.98 -15.59
CA THR A 468 17.90 -30.58 -16.10
C THR A 468 17.86 -30.63 -17.62
N LEU A 469 18.91 -30.14 -18.29
CA LEU A 469 19.03 -30.19 -19.74
C LEU A 469 19.25 -31.61 -20.26
N GLY A 470 20.06 -32.42 -19.58
CA GLY A 470 20.30 -33.82 -19.93
C GLY A 470 19.04 -34.69 -19.81
N ALA A 471 18.16 -34.39 -18.86
CA ALA A 471 16.86 -35.04 -18.68
C ALA A 471 15.82 -34.60 -19.72
N ASN A 472 15.93 -33.38 -20.26
CA ASN A 472 14.97 -32.79 -21.20
C ASN A 472 15.55 -32.66 -22.61
N ARG A 473 16.00 -33.77 -23.20
CA ARG A 473 16.65 -33.81 -24.52
C ARG A 473 15.78 -33.31 -25.67
N GLN A 474 14.45 -33.32 -25.49
CA GLN A 474 13.47 -32.82 -26.44
C GLN A 474 13.43 -31.29 -26.54
N TRP A 475 14.03 -30.57 -25.59
CA TRP A 475 14.12 -29.11 -25.69
C TRP A 475 15.14 -28.71 -26.75
N ARG A 476 14.79 -27.67 -27.51
CA ARG A 476 15.66 -27.17 -28.57
C ARG A 476 16.98 -26.67 -27.96
N TRP A 477 18.10 -27.16 -28.50
CA TRP A 477 19.48 -26.90 -28.04
C TRP A 477 19.87 -27.54 -26.68
N ALA A 478 19.03 -28.40 -26.08
CA ALA A 478 19.36 -28.94 -24.76
C ALA A 478 20.64 -29.77 -24.72
N LEU A 479 20.88 -30.62 -25.72
CA LEU A 479 22.09 -31.45 -25.78
C LEU A 479 23.37 -30.60 -25.86
N ASP A 480 23.37 -29.57 -26.71
CA ASP A 480 24.52 -28.68 -26.90
C ASP A 480 24.84 -27.92 -25.60
N PHE A 481 23.81 -27.41 -24.92
CA PHE A 481 23.99 -26.70 -23.65
C PHE A 481 24.32 -27.65 -22.48
N ALA A 482 23.76 -28.86 -22.45
CA ALA A 482 24.04 -29.84 -21.40
C ALA A 482 25.53 -30.20 -21.36
N GLY A 483 26.15 -30.42 -22.53
CA GLY A 483 27.58 -30.70 -22.66
C GLY A 483 28.46 -29.51 -22.27
N ALA A 484 28.03 -28.28 -22.58
CA ALA A 484 28.75 -27.08 -22.15
C ALA A 484 28.69 -26.89 -20.63
N TYR A 485 27.51 -27.06 -20.02
CA TYR A 485 27.35 -26.93 -18.57
C TYR A 485 28.01 -28.07 -17.79
N SER A 486 28.04 -29.30 -18.31
CA SER A 486 28.77 -30.40 -17.68
C SER A 486 30.27 -30.12 -17.65
N THR A 487 30.83 -29.65 -18.77
CA THR A 487 32.24 -29.26 -18.87
C THR A 487 32.54 -28.11 -17.91
N LEU A 488 31.71 -27.07 -17.88
CA LEU A 488 31.89 -25.92 -16.97
C LEU A 488 31.84 -26.35 -15.50
N HIS A 489 30.92 -27.25 -15.14
CA HIS A 489 30.85 -27.81 -13.78
C HIS A 489 32.13 -28.58 -13.42
N GLN A 490 32.62 -29.43 -14.31
CA GLN A 490 33.88 -30.16 -14.11
C GLN A 490 35.06 -29.21 -13.91
N VAL A 491 35.13 -28.14 -14.72
CA VAL A 491 36.17 -27.10 -14.60
C VAL A 491 36.09 -26.40 -13.24
N MET A 492 34.90 -26.05 -12.78
CA MET A 492 34.70 -25.41 -11.47
C MET A 492 35.04 -26.31 -10.29
N CYS A 493 34.84 -27.62 -10.42
CA CYS A 493 35.11 -28.59 -9.36
C CYS A 493 36.57 -29.09 -9.34
N ALA A 494 37.33 -28.86 -10.41
CA ALA A 494 38.72 -29.29 -10.50
C ALA A 494 39.62 -28.47 -9.56
N ARG A 495 40.38 -29.18 -8.70
CA ARG A 495 41.30 -28.58 -7.71
C ARG A 495 42.78 -28.82 -8.04
N SER A 496 43.07 -29.56 -9.10
CA SER A 496 44.43 -29.89 -9.53
C SER A 496 44.53 -29.91 -11.04
N LEU A 497 45.75 -29.71 -11.55
CA LEU A 497 46.03 -29.77 -12.98
C LEU A 497 45.66 -31.14 -13.56
N GLU A 498 45.97 -32.24 -12.87
CA GLU A 498 45.59 -33.59 -13.28
C GLU A 498 44.07 -33.79 -13.42
N GLN A 499 43.27 -33.15 -12.57
CA GLN A 499 41.81 -33.20 -12.68
C GLN A 499 41.31 -32.39 -13.88
N ILE A 500 41.95 -31.25 -14.18
CA ILE A 500 41.63 -30.42 -15.34
C ILE A 500 41.96 -31.17 -16.65
N LEU A 501 43.07 -31.90 -16.69
CA LEU A 501 43.52 -32.65 -17.86
C LEU A 501 42.55 -33.79 -18.25
N LYS A 502 41.79 -34.32 -17.27
CA LYS A 502 40.76 -35.35 -17.48
C LYS A 502 39.42 -34.81 -17.99
N ILE A 503 39.25 -33.49 -18.08
CA ILE A 503 38.00 -32.86 -18.54
C ILE A 503 37.88 -33.00 -20.05
N ASP A 504 36.79 -33.56 -20.54
CA ASP A 504 36.53 -33.60 -21.97
C ASP A 504 36.12 -32.21 -22.49
N PRO A 505 36.64 -31.78 -23.65
CA PRO A 505 36.19 -30.53 -24.25
C PRO A 505 34.69 -30.62 -24.58
N PRO A 506 33.98 -29.48 -24.58
CA PRO A 506 32.58 -29.48 -24.96
C PRO A 506 32.46 -30.01 -26.41
N PRO A 507 31.41 -30.79 -26.73
CA PRO A 507 31.27 -31.42 -28.04
C PRO A 507 31.32 -30.39 -29.18
N GLU A 508 32.04 -30.72 -30.26
CA GLU A 508 32.11 -29.88 -31.46
C GLU A 508 30.74 -29.76 -32.11
N GLN A 509 30.38 -28.55 -32.52
CA GLN A 509 29.02 -28.23 -32.97
C GLN A 509 28.73 -28.80 -34.35
N HIS A 510 27.60 -29.50 -34.48
CA HIS A 510 27.11 -30.01 -35.77
C HIS A 510 25.96 -29.20 -36.38
N THR A 511 25.43 -28.16 -35.71
CA THR A 511 24.26 -27.42 -36.22
C THR A 511 24.49 -25.90 -36.33
N SER A 512 24.15 -25.34 -37.49
CA SER A 512 24.20 -23.88 -37.79
C SER A 512 23.13 -23.05 -37.06
N SER A 513 22.42 -23.65 -36.10
CA SER A 513 21.21 -23.07 -35.49
C SER A 513 21.39 -22.51 -34.09
N LEU A 514 22.58 -22.65 -33.50
CA LEU A 514 22.91 -22.13 -32.16
C LEU A 514 23.18 -20.62 -32.20
N PRO A 515 22.81 -19.87 -31.13
CA PRO A 515 23.10 -18.45 -31.08
C PRO A 515 24.61 -18.12 -31.07
N PRO A 516 25.08 -17.08 -31.78
CA PRO A 516 26.51 -16.78 -31.94
C PRO A 516 27.28 -16.59 -30.63
N LEU A 517 26.68 -16.02 -29.58
CA LEU A 517 27.35 -15.84 -28.29
C LEU A 517 27.62 -17.17 -27.58
N VAL A 518 26.71 -18.13 -27.74
CA VAL A 518 26.86 -19.49 -27.17
C VAL A 518 27.98 -20.21 -27.90
N VAL A 519 28.03 -20.07 -29.23
CA VAL A 519 29.09 -20.66 -30.06
C VAL A 519 30.47 -20.13 -29.67
N LYS A 520 30.61 -18.81 -29.56
CA LYS A 520 31.85 -18.18 -29.10
C LYS A 520 32.24 -18.64 -27.69
N SER A 521 31.27 -18.77 -26.79
CA SER A 521 31.52 -19.20 -25.41
C SER A 521 32.00 -20.65 -25.34
N GLN A 522 31.36 -21.56 -26.08
CA GLN A 522 31.78 -22.96 -26.15
C GLN A 522 33.16 -23.11 -26.81
N GLN A 523 33.42 -22.40 -27.90
CA GLN A 523 34.75 -22.37 -28.54
C GLN A 523 35.82 -21.85 -27.60
N ARG A 524 35.52 -20.83 -26.78
CA ARG A 524 36.45 -20.29 -25.78
C ARG A 524 36.76 -21.31 -24.70
N ILE A 525 35.72 -21.96 -24.14
CA ILE A 525 35.90 -23.03 -23.14
C ILE A 525 36.71 -24.18 -23.74
N GLY A 526 36.36 -24.63 -24.95
CA GLY A 526 37.07 -25.68 -25.66
C GLY A 526 38.54 -25.32 -25.91
N ARG A 527 38.83 -24.09 -26.33
CA ARG A 527 40.21 -23.60 -26.50
C ARG A 527 41.00 -23.64 -25.20
N ILE A 528 40.42 -23.18 -24.09
CA ILE A 528 41.07 -23.20 -22.78
C ILE A 528 41.40 -24.65 -22.38
N VAL A 529 40.42 -25.56 -22.47
CA VAL A 529 40.60 -26.97 -22.11
C VAL A 529 41.64 -27.64 -23.01
N LEU A 530 41.63 -27.35 -24.32
CA LEU A 530 42.60 -27.90 -25.27
C LEU A 530 44.02 -27.39 -25.03
N GLU A 531 44.22 -26.10 -24.76
CA GLU A 531 45.54 -25.57 -24.40
C GLU A 531 46.05 -26.20 -23.10
N LEU A 532 45.19 -26.36 -22.10
CA LEU A 532 45.55 -27.03 -20.85
C LEU A 532 45.95 -28.50 -21.07
N LYS A 533 45.25 -29.24 -21.95
CA LYS A 533 45.63 -30.62 -22.32
C LYS A 533 47.00 -30.73 -23.01
N LYS A 534 47.49 -29.68 -23.67
CA LYS A 534 48.82 -29.71 -24.32
C LYS A 534 49.97 -29.69 -23.32
N VAL A 535 49.74 -29.17 -22.11
CA VAL A 535 50.74 -29.10 -21.02
C VAL A 535 51.22 -30.50 -20.60
N GLU A 536 50.38 -31.53 -20.70
CA GLU A 536 50.74 -32.92 -20.37
C GLU A 536 51.49 -33.62 -21.50
N ARG A 537 51.34 -33.16 -22.75
CA ARG A 537 51.94 -33.78 -23.94
C ARG A 537 53.37 -33.31 -24.24
N THR A 538 53.88 -32.36 -23.47
CA THR A 538 55.22 -31.79 -23.63
C THR A 538 56.00 -32.03 -22.36
N ASP A 539 57.27 -32.40 -22.48
CA ASP A 539 58.12 -32.70 -21.31
C ASP A 539 58.92 -31.47 -20.85
N ASP A 540 59.11 -30.49 -21.73
CA ASP A 540 59.95 -29.33 -21.50
C ASP A 540 59.20 -28.19 -20.77
N LEU A 541 59.81 -27.69 -19.70
CA LEU A 541 59.29 -26.59 -18.88
C LEU A 541 58.94 -25.31 -19.68
N PRO A 542 59.75 -24.88 -20.67
CA PRO A 542 59.45 -23.68 -21.45
C PRO A 542 58.17 -23.81 -22.27
N THR A 543 57.93 -24.94 -22.93
CA THR A 543 56.71 -25.15 -23.73
C THR A 543 55.47 -25.32 -22.84
N LYS A 544 55.60 -25.96 -21.67
CA LYS A 544 54.53 -25.99 -20.65
C LYS A 544 54.12 -24.58 -20.21
N LEU A 545 55.09 -23.70 -19.97
CA LEU A 545 54.83 -22.30 -19.61
C LEU A 545 54.09 -21.56 -20.73
N ILE A 546 54.47 -21.78 -21.99
CA ILE A 546 53.79 -21.17 -23.15
C ILE A 546 52.31 -21.60 -23.22
N PHE A 547 52.00 -22.89 -23.03
CA PHE A 547 50.62 -23.36 -23.04
C PHE A 547 49.79 -22.85 -21.86
N LEU A 548 50.39 -22.77 -20.67
CA LEU A 548 49.75 -22.18 -19.49
C LEU A 548 49.50 -20.67 -19.68
N GLU A 549 50.45 -19.95 -20.26
CA GLU A 549 50.33 -18.52 -20.58
C GLU A 549 49.27 -18.27 -21.66
N ASN A 550 49.18 -19.14 -22.67
CA ASN A 550 48.13 -19.10 -23.68
C ASN A 550 46.74 -19.39 -23.10
N ALA A 551 46.62 -20.36 -22.18
CA ALA A 551 45.38 -20.64 -21.47
C ALA A 551 44.98 -19.46 -20.57
N LEU A 552 45.93 -18.88 -19.85
CA LEU A 552 45.72 -17.68 -19.02
C LEU A 552 45.32 -16.47 -19.86
N SER A 553 45.94 -16.26 -21.02
CA SER A 553 45.57 -15.23 -22.00
C SER A 553 44.15 -15.46 -22.56
N ALA A 554 43.78 -16.70 -22.83
CA ALA A 554 42.42 -17.05 -23.26
C ALA A 554 41.37 -16.78 -22.15
N ILE A 555 41.73 -16.93 -20.87
CA ILE A 555 40.88 -16.58 -19.72
C ILE A 555 40.79 -15.06 -19.54
N THR A 556 41.93 -14.36 -19.59
CA THR A 556 42.04 -12.93 -19.26
C THR A 556 41.70 -11.98 -20.39
N SER A 557 41.65 -12.45 -21.65
CA SER A 557 41.26 -11.64 -22.80
C SER A 557 39.84 -11.07 -22.64
N ARG A 558 39.75 -9.81 -22.21
CA ARG A 558 38.51 -9.03 -22.08
C ARG A 558 37.97 -8.49 -23.41
N ARG A 559 38.66 -8.74 -24.53
CA ARG A 559 38.50 -7.96 -25.78
C ARG A 559 37.20 -8.20 -26.58
N TYR A 560 36.24 -8.98 -26.08
CA TYR A 560 35.00 -9.32 -26.79
C TYR A 560 33.80 -9.50 -25.84
N LEU A 561 33.61 -8.58 -24.89
CA LEU A 561 32.30 -8.38 -24.24
C LEU A 561 31.51 -7.32 -25.01
#